data_AF-Q8SRZ0-F1
#
_entry.id   AF-Q8SRZ0-F1
#
_cell.length_a   1.000
_cell.length_b   1.000
_cell.length_c   1.000
_cell.angle_alpha   90.00
_cell.angle_beta   90.00
_cell.angle_gamma   90.00
#
_symmetry.space_group_name_H-M   'P 1'
#
loop_
_entity.id
_entity.type
_entity.pdbx_description
1 polymer ?
#
loop_
_entity_poly.entity_id
_entity_poly.type
_entity_poly.pdbx_seq_one_letter_code
_entity_poly.pdbx_strand_id
1 'polypeptide(L)'
;MDIREMDLKRQEANALFKKQMIDEALEIYKTSFLEATKSVVPGTRNDLLEEQLSLLAYNISVVYYKRKNFPKSLAFGLESLKHRKSDKVLCKICAIYLRLGMLREYKEMYDQMVTRSSGPEVAFLLKRMKLSEVIVEKHLEKRVTLESLHELSKEISGGRSIPADTLESILEQGESILLGCENVVHTESSGEVLIFGDTHGQYFDVVSILNKVFDKDRMVIFNGDYVDRGSHSVENFALLLSLKILFPGRVHLTRGNHELSDINRVYGFYDEVKRKYPFSSDSVYRRFQDAFRALPISIIVNEKVFITHGGLPEAPVKVDNLQEIYRMTDTHTDELLKGLLWSDPEEILGTEESKRRAGVVFGADVTARFLERNGLDLLVRSHQAVDDGYRVHHGGKVVTIFSAPEYEGSKGPGSYLVLNPSAGEADEIVEISPLTRYKAVKFGRSDGKEVLRLLCN
;
A
#
# COMPACT_ATOMS: atom_id res chain seq x y z
N MET A 1 -7.32 28.86 27.11
CA MET A 1 -6.61 27.97 28.03
C MET A 1 -5.32 28.68 28.42
N ASP A 2 -4.98 28.80 29.71
CA ASP A 2 -3.69 29.36 30.13
C ASP A 2 -2.58 28.31 29.93
N ILE A 3 -1.35 28.74 29.62
CA ILE A 3 -0.16 27.91 29.34
C ILE A 3 0.07 26.87 30.46
N ARG A 4 -0.15 27.25 31.72
CA ARG A 4 -0.01 26.33 32.87
C ARG A 4 -1.00 25.17 32.83
N GLU A 5 -2.24 25.44 32.42
CA GLU A 5 -3.27 24.42 32.24
C GLU A 5 -2.90 23.49 31.07
N MET A 6 -2.36 24.04 29.98
CA MET A 6 -1.89 23.25 28.83
C MET A 6 -0.81 22.25 29.23
N ASP A 7 0.18 22.73 29.99
CA ASP A 7 1.28 21.89 30.44
C ASP A 7 0.79 20.79 31.40
N LEU A 8 -0.14 21.11 32.31
CA LEU A 8 -0.73 20.13 33.22
C LEU A 8 -1.50 19.02 32.47
N LYS A 9 -2.40 19.37 31.56
CA LYS A 9 -3.14 18.39 30.72
C LYS A 9 -2.18 17.53 29.90
N ARG A 10 -1.13 18.14 29.33
CA ARG A 10 -0.09 17.41 28.59
C ARG A 10 0.68 16.43 29.48
N GLN A 11 1.02 16.81 30.72
CA GLN A 11 1.68 15.94 31.68
C GLN A 11 0.79 14.77 32.14
N GLU A 12 -0.51 15.02 32.36
CA GLU A 12 -1.50 13.99 32.64
C GLU A 12 -1.58 12.97 31.50
N ALA A 13 -1.72 13.44 30.27
CA ALA A 13 -1.73 12.58 29.08
C ALA A 13 -0.41 11.81 28.89
N ASN A 14 0.74 12.41 29.23
CA ASN A 14 2.03 11.70 29.24
C ASN A 14 2.03 10.54 30.25
N ALA A 15 1.39 10.72 31.42
CA ALA A 15 1.28 9.67 32.42
C ALA A 15 0.37 8.52 31.95
N LEU A 16 -0.77 8.84 31.32
CA LEU A 16 -1.66 7.84 30.69
C LEU A 16 -0.95 7.07 29.57
N PHE A 17 -0.23 7.78 28.69
CA PHE A 17 0.54 7.15 27.62
C PHE A 17 1.60 6.17 28.14
N LYS A 18 2.29 6.51 29.23
CA LYS A 18 3.24 5.62 29.91
C LYS A 18 2.58 4.39 30.51
N LYS A 19 1.33 4.50 30.96
CA LYS A 19 0.48 3.39 31.44
C LYS A 19 -0.18 2.59 30.31
N GLN A 20 0.15 2.87 29.05
CA GLN A 20 -0.47 2.26 27.85
C GLN A 20 -1.97 2.54 27.69
N MET A 21 -2.48 3.57 28.36
CA MET A 21 -3.83 4.12 28.14
C MET A 21 -3.76 5.09 26.95
N ILE A 22 -3.66 4.51 25.74
CA ILE A 22 -3.30 5.25 24.53
C ILE A 22 -4.47 6.11 24.03
N ASP A 23 -5.70 5.59 24.05
CA ASP A 23 -6.89 6.30 23.61
C ASP A 23 -7.17 7.52 24.49
N GLU A 24 -7.10 7.34 25.81
CA GLU A 24 -7.33 8.42 26.78
C GLU A 24 -6.24 9.50 26.66
N ALA A 25 -4.98 9.09 26.50
CA ALA A 25 -3.89 10.03 26.27
C ALA A 25 -4.09 10.83 24.96
N LEU A 26 -4.48 10.17 23.87
CA LEU A 26 -4.72 10.81 22.58
C LEU A 26 -5.82 11.85 22.66
N GLU A 27 -6.91 11.53 23.34
CA GLU A 27 -8.07 12.42 23.49
C GLU A 27 -7.69 13.70 24.23
N ILE A 28 -6.97 13.58 25.35
CA ILE A 28 -6.49 14.74 26.11
C ILE A 28 -5.53 15.58 25.26
N TYR A 29 -4.58 14.97 24.54
CA TYR A 29 -3.67 15.72 23.69
C TYR A 29 -4.40 16.50 22.59
N LYS A 30 -5.35 15.86 21.89
CA LYS A 30 -6.10 16.48 20.80
C LYS A 30 -6.98 17.62 21.28
N THR A 31 -7.74 17.41 22.36
CA THR A 31 -8.59 18.44 22.93
C THR A 31 -7.77 19.63 23.41
N SER A 32 -6.65 19.36 24.10
CA SER A 32 -5.71 20.41 24.54
C SER A 32 -5.09 21.16 23.35
N PHE A 33 -4.71 20.46 22.28
CA PHE A 33 -4.15 21.07 21.07
C PHE A 33 -5.18 21.98 20.40
N LEU A 34 -6.42 21.52 20.20
CA LEU A 34 -7.49 22.30 19.59
C LEU A 34 -7.83 23.56 20.41
N GLU A 35 -7.93 23.44 21.73
CA GLU A 35 -8.14 24.57 22.64
C GLU A 35 -6.99 25.58 22.60
N ALA A 36 -5.76 25.08 22.49
CA ALA A 36 -4.56 25.92 22.39
C ALA A 36 -4.52 26.69 21.06
N THR A 37 -4.83 26.04 19.94
CA THR A 37 -4.86 26.68 18.62
C THR A 37 -5.88 27.81 18.58
N LYS A 38 -7.03 27.69 19.27
CA LYS A 38 -8.02 28.78 19.41
C LYS A 38 -7.48 30.01 20.15
N SER A 39 -6.43 29.84 20.96
CA SER A 39 -5.81 30.92 21.72
C SER A 39 -4.72 31.66 20.90
N VAL A 40 -4.40 31.20 19.70
CA VAL A 40 -3.45 31.85 18.79
C VAL A 40 -4.10 33.10 18.21
N VAL A 41 -3.50 34.26 18.44
CA VAL A 41 -3.93 35.53 17.84
C VAL A 41 -3.10 35.78 16.57
N PRO A 42 -3.73 35.87 15.38
CA PRO A 42 -3.02 36.10 14.12
C PRO A 42 -2.11 37.33 14.18
N GLY A 43 -0.87 37.18 13.70
CA GLY A 43 0.13 38.26 13.68
C GLY A 43 0.84 38.51 15.00
N THR A 44 0.51 37.79 16.07
CA THR A 44 1.23 37.83 17.35
C THR A 44 1.98 36.52 17.59
N ARG A 45 3.23 36.61 18.04
CA ARG A 45 4.04 35.44 18.39
C ARG A 45 4.21 35.36 19.90
N ASN A 46 3.73 34.28 20.49
CA ASN A 46 3.94 33.95 21.89
C ASN A 46 4.78 32.68 21.99
N ASP A 47 6.07 32.83 22.27
CA ASP A 47 7.03 31.71 22.23
C ASP A 47 6.67 30.56 23.20
N LEU A 48 6.06 30.87 24.35
CA LEU A 48 5.61 29.84 25.30
C LEU A 48 4.40 29.08 24.77
N LEU A 49 3.47 29.76 24.10
CA LEU A 49 2.33 29.12 23.44
C LEU A 49 2.80 28.23 22.28
N GLU A 50 3.69 28.74 21.43
CA GLU A 50 4.29 28.00 20.32
C GLU A 50 5.04 26.74 20.82
N GLU A 51 5.78 26.85 21.93
CA GLU A 51 6.44 25.69 22.53
C GLU A 51 5.42 24.62 22.95
N GLN A 52 4.33 25.00 23.60
CA GLN A 52 3.31 24.03 24.02
C GLN A 52 2.55 23.42 22.85
N LEU A 53 2.21 24.22 21.82
CA LEU A 53 1.61 23.72 20.58
C LEU A 53 2.52 22.70 19.89
N SER A 54 3.81 23.01 19.78
CA SER A 54 4.82 22.10 19.24
C SER A 54 4.89 20.78 20.01
N LEU A 55 4.92 20.84 21.35
CA LEU A 55 4.99 19.66 22.21
C LEU A 55 3.71 18.80 22.16
N LEU A 56 2.53 19.43 22.12
CA LEU A 56 1.25 18.73 21.98
C LEU A 56 1.15 18.02 20.64
N ALA A 57 1.43 18.72 19.53
CA ALA A 57 1.45 18.13 18.20
C ALA A 57 2.48 16.97 18.10
N TYR A 58 3.67 17.14 18.66
CA TYR A 58 4.66 16.06 18.71
C TYR A 58 4.18 14.84 19.50
N ASN A 59 3.52 15.05 20.65
CA ASN A 59 2.97 13.95 21.45
C ASN A 59 1.86 13.20 20.69
N ILE A 60 0.98 13.91 19.97
CA ILE A 60 -0.03 13.29 19.09
C ILE A 60 0.66 12.48 17.99
N SER A 61 1.70 13.05 17.35
CA SER A 61 2.50 12.36 16.34
C SER A 61 3.09 11.05 16.87
N VAL A 62 3.65 11.04 18.09
CA VAL A 62 4.20 9.86 18.75
C VAL A 62 3.13 8.80 19.04
N VAL A 63 1.93 9.21 19.45
CA VAL A 63 0.82 8.28 19.66
C VAL A 63 0.43 7.58 18.36
N TYR A 64 0.25 8.33 17.27
CA TYR A 64 -0.05 7.74 15.96
C TYR A 64 1.09 6.89 15.42
N TYR A 65 2.34 7.26 15.69
CA TYR A 65 3.50 6.44 15.36
C TYR A 65 3.41 5.07 16.04
N LYS A 66 3.06 5.04 17.34
CA LYS A 66 2.90 3.79 18.10
C LYS A 66 1.75 2.93 17.57
N ARG A 67 0.70 3.55 17.04
CA ARG A 67 -0.41 2.88 16.35
C ARG A 67 -0.08 2.46 14.92
N LYS A 68 1.13 2.76 14.42
CA LYS A 68 1.54 2.49 13.03
C LYS A 68 0.68 3.23 11.98
N ASN A 69 -0.10 4.25 12.40
CA ASN A 69 -0.75 5.20 11.49
C ASN A 69 0.24 6.33 11.16
N PHE A 70 1.15 6.03 10.24
CA PHE A 70 2.21 6.95 9.83
C PHE A 70 1.73 8.21 9.11
N PRO A 71 0.68 8.19 8.26
CA PRO A 71 0.14 9.42 7.68
C PRO A 71 -0.34 10.43 8.73
N LYS A 72 -1.12 10.00 9.73
CA LYS A 72 -1.53 10.89 10.84
C LYS A 72 -0.34 11.30 11.69
N SER A 73 0.57 10.36 11.96
CA SER A 73 1.83 10.67 12.67
C SER A 73 2.63 11.77 11.96
N LEU A 74 2.73 11.70 10.62
CA LEU A 74 3.41 12.68 9.79
C LEU A 74 2.73 14.05 9.88
N ALA A 75 1.41 14.10 9.71
CA ALA A 75 0.64 15.35 9.72
C ALA A 75 0.89 16.13 11.02
N PHE A 76 0.81 15.46 12.18
CA PHE A 76 1.08 16.10 13.48
C PHE A 76 2.57 16.36 13.73
N GLY A 77 3.47 15.56 13.14
CA GLY A 77 4.91 15.82 13.18
C GLY A 77 5.27 17.12 12.46
N LEU A 78 4.74 17.30 11.24
CA LEU A 78 4.91 18.53 10.47
C LEU A 78 4.25 19.73 11.15
N GLU A 79 3.06 19.54 11.74
CA GLU A 79 2.39 20.58 12.54
C GLU A 79 3.28 21.05 13.71
N SER A 80 3.92 20.11 14.42
CA SER A 80 4.87 20.43 15.50
C SER A 80 6.02 21.32 15.03
N LEU A 81 6.54 21.09 13.83
CA LEU A 81 7.64 21.88 13.24
C LEU A 81 7.21 23.28 12.80
N LYS A 82 5.94 23.52 12.47
CA LYS A 82 5.43 24.87 12.15
C LYS A 82 5.59 25.82 13.34
N HIS A 83 5.45 25.29 14.55
CA HIS A 83 5.56 26.05 15.80
C HIS A 83 7.01 26.18 16.29
N ARG A 84 7.77 25.08 16.26
CA ARG A 84 9.15 25.07 16.75
C ARG A 84 10.02 24.03 16.06
N LYS A 85 11.16 24.45 15.51
CA LYS A 85 12.17 23.53 14.97
C LYS A 85 12.80 22.71 16.09
N SER A 86 12.95 21.41 15.87
CA SER A 86 13.56 20.47 16.83
C SER A 86 14.16 19.27 16.10
N ASP A 87 15.44 18.98 16.33
CA ASP A 87 16.12 17.78 15.80
C ASP A 87 15.41 16.48 16.23
N LYS A 88 14.81 16.46 17.44
CA LYS A 88 14.02 15.32 17.93
C LYS A 88 12.78 15.07 17.06
N VAL A 89 12.07 16.13 16.68
CA VAL A 89 10.87 16.06 15.83
C VAL A 89 11.27 15.68 14.40
N LEU A 90 12.32 16.32 13.86
CA LEU A 90 12.89 15.98 12.55
C LEU A 90 13.28 14.50 12.48
N CYS A 91 13.93 13.97 13.51
CA CYS A 91 14.34 12.56 13.59
C CYS A 91 13.14 11.61 13.53
N LYS A 92 12.07 11.94 14.26
CA LYS A 92 10.81 11.18 14.20
C LYS A 92 10.18 11.25 12.81
N ILE A 93 10.16 12.42 12.17
CA ILE A 93 9.66 12.59 10.79
C ILE A 93 10.50 11.80 9.79
N CYS A 94 11.83 11.78 9.92
CA CYS A 94 12.68 10.93 9.09
C CYS A 94 12.29 9.45 9.19
N ALA A 95 12.07 8.94 10.41
CA ALA A 95 11.59 7.58 10.60
C ALA A 95 10.22 7.34 9.94
N ILE A 96 9.31 8.31 10.02
CA ILE A 96 7.99 8.26 9.37
C ILE A 96 8.12 8.22 7.84
N TYR A 97 8.94 9.09 7.24
CA TYR A 97 9.14 9.09 5.79
C TYR A 97 9.75 7.78 5.27
N LEU A 98 10.70 7.18 6.00
CA LEU A 98 11.23 5.86 5.66
C LEU A 98 10.15 4.77 5.69
N ARG A 99 9.27 4.78 6.72
CA ARG A 99 8.12 3.85 6.82
C ARG A 99 7.13 3.99 5.65
N LEU A 100 6.99 5.21 5.15
CA LEU A 100 6.13 5.55 4.00
C LEU A 100 6.81 5.35 2.64
N GLY A 101 8.11 5.01 2.60
CA GLY A 101 8.87 4.87 1.35
C GLY A 101 9.27 6.19 0.69
N MET A 102 9.16 7.31 1.41
CA MET A 102 9.36 8.67 0.92
C MET A 102 10.84 9.09 1.08
N LEU A 103 11.72 8.50 0.26
CA LEU A 103 13.17 8.65 0.41
C LEU A 103 13.68 10.08 0.16
N ARG A 104 13.03 10.83 -0.74
CA ARG A 104 13.42 12.22 -1.04
C ARG A 104 13.14 13.11 0.16
N GLU A 105 11.93 13.02 0.69
CA GLU A 105 11.45 13.79 1.82
C GLU A 105 12.21 13.41 3.10
N TYR A 106 12.55 12.13 3.27
CA TYR A 106 13.49 11.68 4.30
C TYR A 106 14.83 12.43 4.20
N LYS A 107 15.45 12.47 3.01
CA LYS A 107 16.76 13.11 2.81
C LYS A 107 16.68 14.62 3.07
N GLU A 108 15.64 15.27 2.57
CA GLU A 108 15.39 16.70 2.80
C GLU A 108 15.22 17.05 4.29
N MET A 109 14.53 16.20 5.07
CA MET A 109 14.40 16.40 6.52
C MET A 109 15.71 16.13 7.27
N TYR A 110 16.41 15.06 6.89
CA TYR A 110 17.71 14.73 7.46
C TYR A 110 18.71 15.87 7.25
N ASP A 111 18.69 16.49 6.07
CA ASP A 111 19.58 17.59 5.72
C ASP A 111 19.32 18.88 6.52
N GLN A 112 18.15 19.00 7.14
CA GLN A 112 17.82 20.14 8.00
C GLN A 112 18.30 20.00 9.44
N MET A 113 18.73 18.80 9.86
CA MET A 113 19.21 18.54 11.23
C MET A 113 20.59 19.16 11.45
N VAL A 114 20.80 19.75 12.62
CA VAL A 114 22.10 20.35 12.99
C VAL A 114 23.12 19.25 13.27
N THR A 115 22.70 18.22 13.99
CA THR A 115 23.58 17.12 14.42
C THR A 115 23.92 16.14 13.29
N ARG A 116 23.16 16.14 12.19
CA ARG A 116 23.19 15.10 11.15
C ARG A 116 23.17 13.68 11.74
N SER A 117 22.47 13.51 12.87
CA SER A 117 22.36 12.22 13.55
C SER A 117 20.88 11.86 13.66
N SER A 118 20.48 10.90 12.84
CA SER A 118 19.09 10.42 12.80
C SER A 118 18.71 9.52 13.98
N GLY A 119 19.62 9.28 14.92
CA GLY A 119 19.39 8.39 16.05
C GLY A 119 19.25 6.90 15.69
N PRO A 120 19.08 6.03 16.71
CA PRO A 120 19.13 4.57 16.54
C PRO A 120 17.94 4.00 15.74
N GLU A 121 16.77 4.63 15.81
CA GLU A 121 15.57 4.17 15.13
C GLU A 121 15.67 4.31 13.60
N VAL A 122 16.14 5.46 13.11
CA VAL A 122 16.38 5.66 11.69
C VAL A 122 17.51 4.75 11.19
N ALA A 123 18.60 4.60 11.96
CA ALA A 123 19.67 3.68 11.60
C ALA A 123 19.18 2.22 11.49
N PHE A 124 18.31 1.80 12.42
CA PHE A 124 17.66 0.49 12.36
C PHE A 124 16.77 0.35 11.11
N LEU A 125 15.97 1.37 10.79
CA LEU A 125 15.10 1.35 9.60
C LEU A 125 15.88 1.28 8.30
N LEU A 126 16.92 2.10 8.14
CA LEU A 126 17.80 2.02 6.97
C LEU A 126 18.39 0.62 6.80
N LYS A 127 18.92 0.03 7.87
CA LYS A 127 19.44 -1.34 7.84
C LYS A 127 18.37 -2.36 7.46
N ARG A 128 17.17 -2.27 8.06
CA ARG A 128 16.01 -3.14 7.73
C ARG A 128 15.62 -3.02 6.25
N MET A 129 15.66 -1.81 5.71
CA MET A 129 15.35 -1.50 4.32
C MET A 129 16.49 -1.84 3.35
N LYS A 130 17.61 -2.43 3.82
CA LYS A 130 18.83 -2.67 3.04
C LYS A 130 19.43 -1.37 2.46
N LEU A 131 19.21 -0.24 3.12
CA LEU A 131 19.68 1.08 2.74
C LEU A 131 20.86 1.53 3.62
N SER A 132 21.63 2.45 3.04
CA SER A 132 22.60 3.32 3.68
C SER A 132 22.43 4.73 3.11
N GLU A 133 23.08 5.75 3.68
CA GLU A 133 23.04 7.11 3.13
C GLU A 133 23.47 7.13 1.64
N VAL A 134 24.55 6.44 1.32
CA VAL A 134 25.06 6.30 -0.06
C VAL A 134 24.05 5.61 -0.98
N ILE A 135 23.36 4.57 -0.50
CA ILE A 135 22.35 3.86 -1.32
C ILE A 135 21.11 4.74 -1.53
N VAL A 136 20.69 5.50 -0.52
CA VAL A 136 19.59 6.46 -0.66
C VAL A 136 19.93 7.50 -1.73
N GLU A 137 21.13 8.09 -1.70
CA GLU A 137 21.58 9.02 -2.74
C GLU A 137 21.58 8.38 -4.12
N LYS A 138 22.14 7.18 -4.25
CA LYS A 138 22.11 6.40 -5.51
C LYS A 138 20.69 6.16 -6.02
N HIS A 139 19.74 5.84 -5.15
CA HIS A 139 18.34 5.64 -5.52
C HIS A 139 17.65 6.94 -5.92
N LEU A 140 18.01 8.07 -5.32
CA LEU A 140 17.50 9.38 -5.71
C LEU A 140 18.07 9.85 -7.07
N GLU A 141 19.33 9.53 -7.36
CA GLU A 141 19.98 9.83 -8.65
C GLU A 141 19.52 8.90 -9.78
N LYS A 142 19.44 7.59 -9.53
CA LYS A 142 19.04 6.55 -10.50
C LYS A 142 17.58 6.15 -10.35
N ARG A 143 16.73 7.07 -9.91
CA ARG A 143 15.31 6.81 -9.70
C ARG A 143 14.63 6.54 -11.04
N VAL A 144 13.68 5.61 -11.04
CA VAL A 144 12.70 5.52 -12.13
C VAL A 144 12.01 6.88 -12.28
N THR A 145 11.93 7.40 -13.50
CA THR A 145 11.18 8.61 -13.85
C THR A 145 9.97 8.27 -14.71
N LEU A 146 8.98 9.17 -14.79
CA LEU A 146 7.83 8.99 -15.69
C LEU A 146 8.25 8.87 -17.15
N GLU A 147 9.28 9.62 -17.57
CA GLU A 147 9.84 9.55 -18.92
C GLU A 147 10.47 8.17 -19.19
N SER A 148 11.26 7.66 -18.24
CA SER A 148 11.87 6.33 -18.37
C SER A 148 10.82 5.21 -18.40
N LEU A 149 9.73 5.35 -17.62
CA LEU A 149 8.63 4.39 -17.59
C LEU A 149 7.82 4.43 -18.89
N HIS A 150 7.59 5.63 -19.43
CA HIS A 150 6.94 5.80 -20.73
C HIS A 150 7.77 5.19 -21.86
N GLU A 151 9.08 5.40 -21.87
CA GLU A 151 9.96 4.80 -22.87
C GLU A 151 9.99 3.26 -22.75
N LEU A 152 10.05 2.74 -21.52
CA LEU A 152 9.95 1.30 -21.28
C LEU A 152 8.63 0.72 -21.77
N SER A 153 7.52 1.47 -21.61
CA SER A 153 6.20 1.06 -22.11
C SER A 153 6.15 0.96 -23.64
N LYS A 154 6.83 1.87 -24.37
CA LYS A 154 6.95 1.76 -25.83
C LYS A 154 7.75 0.53 -26.24
N GLU A 155 8.86 0.27 -25.56
CA GLU A 155 9.71 -0.90 -25.80
C GLU A 155 8.95 -2.21 -25.59
N ILE A 156 8.19 -2.31 -24.49
CA ILE A 156 7.31 -3.44 -24.19
C ILE A 156 6.22 -3.60 -25.26
N SER A 157 5.60 -2.50 -25.68
CA SER A 157 4.59 -2.50 -26.76
C SER A 157 5.17 -2.95 -28.10
N GLY A 158 6.48 -2.73 -28.33
CA GLY A 158 7.24 -3.26 -29.46
C GLY A 158 7.66 -4.73 -29.32
N GLY A 159 7.30 -5.38 -28.22
CA GLY A 159 7.62 -6.78 -27.93
C GLY A 159 9.01 -7.00 -27.32
N ARG A 160 9.69 -5.93 -26.85
CA ARG A 160 10.97 -6.06 -26.15
C ARG A 160 10.73 -6.36 -24.67
N SER A 161 11.56 -7.22 -24.09
CA SER A 161 11.58 -7.42 -22.64
C SER A 161 12.36 -6.30 -21.96
N ILE A 162 12.03 -6.03 -20.68
CA ILE A 162 12.76 -5.04 -19.86
C ILE A 162 14.22 -5.48 -19.74
N PRO A 163 15.22 -4.62 -20.02
CA PRO A 163 16.63 -4.96 -19.83
C PRO A 163 16.91 -5.41 -18.38
N ALA A 164 17.70 -6.48 -18.21
CA ALA A 164 17.91 -7.11 -16.90
C ALA A 164 18.41 -6.11 -15.83
N ASP A 165 19.37 -5.25 -16.16
CA ASP A 165 19.90 -4.24 -15.23
C ASP A 165 18.83 -3.22 -14.80
N THR A 166 17.94 -2.84 -15.73
CA THR A 166 16.83 -1.93 -15.44
C THR A 166 15.82 -2.61 -14.52
N LEU A 167 15.48 -3.86 -14.80
CA LEU A 167 14.57 -4.65 -13.99
C LEU A 167 15.13 -4.88 -12.57
N GLU A 168 16.39 -5.30 -12.46
CA GLU A 168 17.04 -5.50 -11.16
C GLU A 168 17.07 -4.20 -10.34
N SER A 169 17.31 -3.06 -11.00
CA SER A 169 17.27 -1.76 -10.32
C SER A 169 15.87 -1.39 -9.81
N ILE A 170 14.81 -1.64 -10.59
CA ILE A 170 13.42 -1.43 -10.17
C ILE A 170 13.11 -2.32 -8.97
N LEU A 171 13.46 -3.61 -9.04
CA LEU A 171 13.21 -4.58 -7.97
C LEU A 171 13.94 -4.22 -6.68
N GLU A 172 15.22 -3.81 -6.76
CA GLU A 172 16.01 -3.42 -5.58
C GLU A 172 15.48 -2.15 -4.90
N GLN A 173 15.13 -1.14 -5.68
CA GLN A 173 14.54 0.10 -5.16
C GLN A 173 13.17 -0.18 -4.52
N GLY A 174 12.34 -0.96 -5.20
CA GLY A 174 11.01 -1.33 -4.74
C GLY A 174 11.04 -2.18 -3.47
N GLU A 175 11.90 -3.20 -3.42
CA GLU A 175 12.12 -4.02 -2.23
C GLU A 175 12.49 -3.15 -1.02
N SER A 176 13.45 -2.23 -1.18
CA SER A 176 13.91 -1.35 -0.10
C SER A 176 12.78 -0.51 0.48
N ILE A 177 11.92 0.04 -0.38
CA ILE A 177 10.72 0.80 0.01
C ILE A 177 9.71 -0.11 0.74
N LEU A 178 9.41 -1.27 0.19
CA LEU A 178 8.43 -2.21 0.75
C LEU A 178 8.88 -2.76 2.11
N LEU A 179 10.18 -2.99 2.32
CA LEU A 179 10.74 -3.41 3.61
C LEU A 179 10.54 -2.38 4.74
N GLY A 180 10.39 -1.11 4.39
CA GLY A 180 10.06 -0.03 5.34
C GLY A 180 8.62 -0.10 5.84
N CYS A 181 7.70 -0.59 5.02
CA CYS A 181 6.28 -0.67 5.33
C CYS A 181 5.96 -1.69 6.43
N GLU A 182 4.88 -1.45 7.17
CA GLU A 182 4.28 -2.40 8.11
C GLU A 182 3.43 -3.45 7.36
N ASN A 183 2.94 -4.49 8.03
CA ASN A 183 2.11 -5.52 7.39
C ASN A 183 0.74 -4.99 7.02
N VAL A 184 0.15 -4.20 7.92
CA VAL A 184 -1.04 -3.39 7.65
C VAL A 184 -0.60 -1.95 7.46
N VAL A 185 -0.75 -1.44 6.24
CA VAL A 185 -0.39 -0.06 5.90
C VAL A 185 -1.61 0.83 6.07
N HIS A 186 -1.52 1.82 6.94
CA HIS A 186 -2.54 2.87 7.03
C HIS A 186 -2.29 3.94 5.98
N THR A 187 -3.36 4.37 5.32
CA THR A 187 -3.33 5.45 4.33
C THR A 187 -4.54 6.37 4.51
N GLU A 188 -4.36 7.64 4.20
CA GLU A 188 -5.39 8.68 4.35
C GLU A 188 -5.56 9.41 3.01
N SER A 189 -6.79 9.50 2.52
CA SER A 189 -7.14 10.19 1.28
C SER A 189 -8.40 11.01 1.48
N SER A 190 -8.35 12.29 1.10
CA SER A 190 -9.55 13.10 0.88
C SER A 190 -10.09 12.96 -0.54
N GLY A 191 -9.26 12.54 -1.51
CA GLY A 191 -9.68 12.29 -2.87
C GLY A 191 -10.11 10.83 -3.11
N GLU A 192 -10.55 10.56 -4.33
CA GLU A 192 -10.86 9.22 -4.82
C GLU A 192 -9.71 8.22 -4.61
N VAL A 193 -10.06 7.00 -4.19
CA VAL A 193 -9.14 5.87 -4.06
C VAL A 193 -9.55 4.78 -5.02
N LEU A 194 -8.69 4.50 -5.99
CA LEU A 194 -8.89 3.44 -6.98
C LEU A 194 -8.32 2.13 -6.47
N ILE A 195 -9.12 1.07 -6.41
CA ILE A 195 -8.69 -0.25 -5.96
C ILE A 195 -8.83 -1.27 -7.09
N PHE A 196 -7.72 -1.83 -7.50
CA PHE A 196 -7.60 -2.90 -8.48
C PHE A 196 -7.36 -4.22 -7.76
N GLY A 197 -8.05 -5.27 -8.21
CA GLY A 197 -7.82 -6.63 -7.78
C GLY A 197 -6.77 -7.35 -8.63
N ASP A 198 -7.01 -8.63 -8.87
CA ASP A 198 -6.12 -9.51 -9.62
C ASP A 198 -5.89 -8.98 -11.04
N THR A 199 -4.64 -9.03 -11.48
CA THR A 199 -4.25 -8.57 -12.84
C THR A 199 -3.52 -9.64 -13.64
N HIS A 200 -2.92 -10.65 -12.98
CA HIS A 200 -2.40 -11.87 -13.61
C HIS A 200 -1.62 -11.65 -14.92
N GLY A 201 -0.60 -10.78 -14.88
CA GLY A 201 0.25 -10.50 -16.02
C GLY A 201 -0.45 -9.89 -17.24
N GLN A 202 -1.64 -9.31 -17.07
CA GLN A 202 -2.35 -8.54 -18.10
C GLN A 202 -1.82 -7.09 -18.16
N TYR A 203 -0.52 -6.94 -18.41
CA TYR A 203 0.19 -5.66 -18.43
C TYR A 203 -0.51 -4.59 -19.27
N PHE A 204 -0.92 -4.94 -20.49
CA PHE A 204 -1.58 -3.97 -21.36
C PHE A 204 -2.89 -3.50 -20.73
N ASP A 205 -3.64 -4.41 -20.06
CA ASP A 205 -4.96 -4.14 -19.43
C ASP A 205 -4.80 -3.14 -18.30
N VAL A 206 -3.72 -3.28 -17.55
CA VAL A 206 -3.31 -2.31 -16.53
C VAL A 206 -2.86 -0.99 -17.14
N VAL A 207 -2.01 -0.98 -18.18
CA VAL A 207 -1.47 0.26 -18.76
C VAL A 207 -2.58 1.17 -19.26
N SER A 208 -3.54 0.66 -20.05
CA SER A 208 -4.49 1.61 -20.61
C SER A 208 -5.55 2.06 -19.62
N ILE A 209 -5.91 1.27 -18.61
CA ILE A 209 -6.81 1.80 -17.58
C ILE A 209 -6.09 2.89 -16.80
N LEU A 210 -4.83 2.68 -16.44
CA LEU A 210 -4.01 3.72 -15.81
C LEU A 210 -3.91 4.97 -16.69
N ASN A 211 -3.73 4.85 -18.01
CA ASN A 211 -3.73 6.02 -18.90
C ASN A 211 -5.07 6.79 -18.91
N LYS A 212 -6.18 6.16 -18.51
CA LYS A 212 -7.50 6.79 -18.42
C LYS A 212 -7.78 7.38 -17.04
N VAL A 213 -7.39 6.69 -15.97
CA VAL A 213 -7.86 6.99 -14.61
C VAL A 213 -6.76 7.50 -13.67
N PHE A 214 -5.49 7.27 -14.00
CA PHE A 214 -4.38 7.67 -13.15
C PHE A 214 -4.13 9.17 -13.27
N ASP A 215 -4.25 9.88 -12.16
CA ASP A 215 -3.89 11.29 -12.06
C ASP A 215 -3.07 11.57 -10.77
N LYS A 216 -2.75 12.85 -10.54
CA LYS A 216 -1.93 13.30 -9.42
C LYS A 216 -2.67 13.36 -8.08
N ASP A 217 -4.00 13.42 -8.10
CA ASP A 217 -4.84 13.69 -6.93
C ASP A 217 -5.49 12.40 -6.39
N ARG A 218 -5.56 11.35 -7.21
CA ARG A 218 -6.05 10.01 -6.84
C ARG A 218 -5.01 9.14 -6.14
N MET A 219 -5.49 8.34 -5.21
CA MET A 219 -4.75 7.23 -4.62
C MET A 219 -5.06 5.95 -5.39
N VAL A 220 -4.07 5.07 -5.56
CA VAL A 220 -4.22 3.83 -6.32
C VAL A 220 -3.69 2.65 -5.51
N ILE A 221 -4.50 1.61 -5.39
CA ILE A 221 -4.20 0.40 -4.64
C ILE A 221 -4.33 -0.79 -5.60
N PHE A 222 -3.30 -1.62 -5.65
CA PHE A 222 -3.36 -2.93 -6.30
C PHE A 222 -3.34 -4.01 -5.22
N ASN A 223 -4.29 -4.94 -5.30
CA ASN A 223 -4.59 -5.87 -4.21
C ASN A 223 -4.22 -7.33 -4.55
N GLY A 224 -2.94 -7.57 -4.82
CA GLY A 224 -2.35 -8.90 -5.04
C GLY A 224 -2.62 -9.52 -6.41
N ASP A 225 -1.98 -10.66 -6.66
CA ASP A 225 -2.10 -11.49 -7.87
C ASP A 225 -1.76 -10.72 -9.15
N TYR A 226 -0.51 -10.24 -9.19
CA TYR A 226 0.07 -9.49 -10.30
C TYR A 226 0.67 -10.40 -11.37
N VAL A 227 1.02 -11.62 -10.97
CA VAL A 227 1.76 -12.59 -11.79
C VAL A 227 0.96 -13.85 -12.04
N ASP A 228 1.56 -14.77 -12.81
CA ASP A 228 0.97 -16.01 -13.29
C ASP A 228 -0.19 -15.81 -14.28
N ARG A 229 -0.56 -16.90 -14.96
CA ARG A 229 -1.68 -17.02 -15.93
C ARG A 229 -1.53 -16.20 -17.21
N GLY A 230 -1.21 -14.91 -17.11
CA GLY A 230 -0.88 -14.04 -18.25
C GLY A 230 0.57 -14.18 -18.71
N SER A 231 0.90 -13.48 -19.81
CA SER A 231 2.21 -13.60 -20.49
C SER A 231 3.18 -12.43 -20.23
N HIS A 232 2.73 -11.43 -19.46
CA HIS A 232 3.46 -10.19 -19.19
C HIS A 232 3.53 -9.89 -17.69
N SER A 233 3.68 -10.93 -16.86
CA SER A 233 3.80 -10.83 -15.40
C SER A 233 5.01 -10.00 -14.98
N VAL A 234 6.15 -10.18 -15.66
CA VAL A 234 7.40 -9.42 -15.44
C VAL A 234 7.14 -7.92 -15.63
N GLU A 235 6.55 -7.54 -16.76
CA GLU A 235 6.28 -6.15 -17.09
C GLU A 235 5.18 -5.56 -16.23
N ASN A 236 4.15 -6.35 -15.91
CA ASN A 236 3.05 -5.95 -15.03
C ASN A 236 3.58 -5.57 -13.66
N PHE A 237 4.30 -6.47 -12.98
CA PHE A 237 4.81 -6.16 -11.64
C PHE A 237 5.87 -5.04 -11.68
N ALA A 238 6.73 -5.00 -12.70
CA ALA A 238 7.72 -3.92 -12.83
C ALA A 238 7.07 -2.53 -12.99
N LEU A 239 5.95 -2.44 -13.72
CA LEU A 239 5.15 -1.22 -13.82
C LEU A 239 4.58 -0.81 -12.47
N LEU A 240 3.90 -1.73 -11.78
CA LEU A 240 3.28 -1.45 -10.48
C LEU A 240 4.32 -1.02 -9.44
N LEU A 241 5.47 -1.71 -9.41
CA LEU A 241 6.56 -1.38 -8.51
C LEU A 241 7.21 -0.04 -8.86
N SER A 242 7.35 0.28 -10.15
CA SER A 242 7.82 1.59 -10.61
C SER A 242 6.89 2.72 -10.16
N LEU A 243 5.57 2.53 -10.26
CA LEU A 243 4.58 3.49 -9.76
C LEU A 243 4.66 3.64 -8.23
N LYS A 244 4.87 2.55 -7.49
CA LYS A 244 5.14 2.60 -6.05
C LYS A 244 6.40 3.40 -5.73
N ILE A 245 7.49 3.21 -6.47
CA ILE A 245 8.74 3.96 -6.30
C ILE A 245 8.52 5.45 -6.60
N LEU A 246 7.77 5.79 -7.65
CA LEU A 246 7.49 7.16 -8.06
C LEU A 246 6.54 7.90 -7.11
N PHE A 247 5.52 7.20 -6.61
CA PHE A 247 4.43 7.78 -5.81
C PHE A 247 4.20 6.99 -4.51
N PRO A 248 5.20 6.90 -3.61
CA PRO A 248 5.16 6.00 -2.46
C PRO A 248 4.01 6.27 -1.47
N GLY A 249 3.52 7.51 -1.40
CA GLY A 249 2.36 7.89 -0.57
C GLY A 249 0.99 7.79 -1.24
N ARG A 250 0.92 7.44 -2.54
CA ARG A 250 -0.34 7.34 -3.29
C ARG A 250 -0.56 5.99 -3.96
N VAL A 251 0.52 5.29 -4.31
CA VAL A 251 0.44 3.95 -4.89
C VAL A 251 0.76 2.94 -3.80
N HIS A 252 -0.14 2.00 -3.57
CA HIS A 252 0.02 0.95 -2.58
C HIS A 252 -0.18 -0.43 -3.21
N LEU A 253 0.63 -1.39 -2.80
CA LEU A 253 0.61 -2.75 -3.28
C LEU A 253 0.45 -3.66 -2.06
N THR A 254 -0.44 -4.64 -2.12
CA THR A 254 -0.48 -5.75 -1.16
C THR A 254 0.04 -7.04 -1.79
N ARG A 255 0.20 -8.08 -1.00
CA ARG A 255 0.60 -9.41 -1.46
C ARG A 255 -0.63 -10.26 -1.77
N GLY A 256 -0.64 -10.93 -2.93
CA GLY A 256 -1.56 -12.00 -3.25
C GLY A 256 -0.94 -13.38 -3.02
N ASN A 257 -1.72 -14.44 -3.21
CA ASN A 257 -1.19 -15.80 -3.08
C ASN A 257 -0.29 -16.19 -4.26
N HIS A 258 -0.47 -15.58 -5.43
CA HIS A 258 0.45 -15.75 -6.57
C HIS A 258 1.79 -15.02 -6.38
N GLU A 259 1.94 -14.18 -5.36
CA GLU A 259 3.26 -13.66 -4.94
C GLU A 259 3.97 -14.58 -3.92
N LEU A 260 3.51 -15.83 -3.74
CA LEU A 260 4.22 -16.88 -3.01
C LEU A 260 5.03 -17.74 -3.99
N SER A 261 6.26 -18.09 -3.59
CA SER A 261 7.20 -18.79 -4.48
C SER A 261 6.79 -20.23 -4.80
N ASP A 262 6.03 -20.88 -3.91
CA ASP A 262 5.47 -22.22 -4.12
C ASP A 262 4.33 -22.21 -5.15
N ILE A 263 3.63 -21.09 -5.29
CA ILE A 263 2.60 -20.86 -6.30
C ILE A 263 3.22 -20.42 -7.62
N ASN A 264 3.93 -19.28 -7.67
CA ASN A 264 4.41 -18.72 -8.94
C ASN A 264 5.54 -19.49 -9.63
N ARG A 265 6.06 -20.53 -8.96
CA ARG A 265 6.91 -21.54 -9.59
C ARG A 265 6.16 -22.52 -10.48
N VAL A 266 4.87 -22.72 -10.25
CA VAL A 266 4.03 -23.73 -10.90
C VAL A 266 3.00 -23.11 -11.86
N TYR A 267 2.53 -21.88 -11.57
CA TYR A 267 1.42 -21.26 -12.29
C TYR A 267 1.83 -20.35 -13.47
N GLY A 268 3.11 -20.32 -13.82
CA GLY A 268 3.63 -19.80 -15.10
C GLY A 268 4.65 -18.67 -14.99
N PHE A 269 4.73 -17.95 -13.86
CA PHE A 269 5.64 -16.83 -13.71
C PHE A 269 7.11 -17.24 -13.80
N TYR A 270 7.51 -18.32 -13.13
CA TYR A 270 8.88 -18.82 -13.22
C TYR A 270 9.30 -19.16 -14.65
N ASP A 271 8.41 -19.80 -15.41
CA ASP A 271 8.64 -20.11 -16.83
C ASP A 271 8.71 -18.84 -17.70
N GLU A 272 7.90 -17.83 -17.39
CA GLU A 272 7.97 -16.52 -18.04
C GLU A 272 9.33 -15.86 -17.82
N VAL A 273 9.83 -15.85 -16.57
CA VAL A 273 11.16 -15.30 -16.24
C VAL A 273 12.26 -16.08 -16.97
N LYS A 274 12.20 -17.41 -16.96
CA LYS A 274 13.19 -18.26 -17.65
C LYS A 274 13.23 -18.00 -19.15
N ARG A 275 12.07 -17.81 -19.77
CA ARG A 275 11.95 -17.52 -21.21
C ARG A 275 12.48 -16.13 -21.56
N LYS A 276 12.21 -15.11 -20.73
CA LYS A 276 12.63 -13.71 -21.00
C LYS A 276 14.10 -13.44 -20.64
N TYR A 277 14.63 -14.12 -19.64
CA TYR A 277 15.99 -13.91 -19.10
C TYR A 277 16.81 -15.21 -19.09
N PRO A 278 17.03 -15.88 -20.23
CA PRO A 278 17.62 -17.23 -20.27
C PRO A 278 19.03 -17.31 -19.66
N PHE A 279 19.80 -16.21 -19.66
CA PHE A 279 21.17 -16.16 -19.14
C PHE A 279 21.28 -15.73 -17.67
N SER A 280 20.20 -15.23 -17.07
CA SER A 280 20.18 -14.70 -15.70
C SER A 280 18.91 -15.04 -14.91
N SER A 281 18.12 -16.00 -15.40
CA SER A 281 16.79 -16.34 -14.88
C SER A 281 16.75 -16.62 -13.38
N ASP A 282 17.70 -17.39 -12.85
CA ASP A 282 17.79 -17.65 -11.40
C ASP A 282 18.01 -16.39 -10.56
N SER A 283 18.83 -15.45 -11.06
CA SER A 283 19.08 -14.17 -10.38
C SER A 283 17.83 -13.28 -10.42
N VAL A 284 17.26 -13.11 -11.62
CA VAL A 284 16.06 -12.28 -11.84
C VAL A 284 14.89 -12.82 -11.02
N TYR A 285 14.64 -14.13 -11.06
CA TYR A 285 13.57 -14.75 -10.29
C TYR A 285 13.76 -14.56 -8.79
N ARG A 286 14.99 -14.74 -8.27
CA ARG A 286 15.29 -14.50 -6.86
C ARG A 286 15.00 -13.06 -6.45
N ARG A 287 15.35 -12.07 -7.28
CA ARG A 287 15.04 -10.65 -7.03
C ARG A 287 13.53 -10.37 -6.99
N PHE A 288 12.74 -11.03 -7.84
CA PHE A 288 11.29 -10.96 -7.73
C PHE A 288 10.78 -11.54 -6.41
N GLN A 289 11.28 -12.72 -6.00
CA GLN A 289 10.86 -13.33 -4.73
C GLN A 289 11.23 -12.44 -3.52
N ASP A 290 12.38 -11.78 -3.54
CA ASP A 290 12.77 -10.82 -2.50
C ASP A 290 11.77 -9.63 -2.43
N ALA A 291 11.39 -9.07 -3.57
CA ALA A 291 10.37 -8.01 -3.64
C ALA A 291 8.98 -8.50 -3.20
N PHE A 292 8.56 -9.71 -3.61
CA PHE A 292 7.27 -10.29 -3.25
C PHE A 292 7.14 -10.57 -1.76
N ARG A 293 8.19 -11.11 -1.12
CA ARG A 293 8.24 -11.31 0.34
C ARG A 293 8.10 -9.99 1.10
N ALA A 294 8.60 -8.89 0.53
CA ALA A 294 8.57 -7.57 1.16
C ALA A 294 7.20 -6.87 1.08
N LEU A 295 6.30 -7.29 0.19
CA LEU A 295 4.97 -6.69 0.01
C LEU A 295 4.16 -6.67 1.32
N PRO A 296 3.52 -5.54 1.69
CA PRO A 296 2.51 -5.49 2.74
C PRO A 296 1.41 -6.52 2.54
N ILE A 297 0.76 -6.94 3.63
CA ILE A 297 -0.31 -7.94 3.58
C ILE A 297 -1.67 -7.26 3.34
N SER A 298 -1.90 -6.14 4.03
CA SER A 298 -3.19 -5.46 4.01
C SER A 298 -3.03 -3.94 4.08
N ILE A 299 -4.09 -3.23 3.71
CA ILE A 299 -4.16 -1.76 3.79
C ILE A 299 -5.40 -1.37 4.56
N ILE A 300 -5.31 -0.29 5.33
CA ILE A 300 -6.46 0.40 5.91
C ILE A 300 -6.53 1.81 5.31
N VAL A 301 -7.64 2.09 4.62
CA VAL A 301 -7.92 3.42 4.05
C VAL A 301 -8.83 4.18 5.00
N ASN A 302 -8.42 5.38 5.40
CA ASN A 302 -9.17 6.32 6.24
C ASN A 302 -9.68 5.70 7.55
N GLU A 303 -8.94 4.74 8.11
CA GLU A 303 -9.33 3.99 9.32
C GLU A 303 -10.66 3.22 9.20
N LYS A 304 -11.25 3.11 8.00
CA LYS A 304 -12.59 2.54 7.79
C LYS A 304 -12.65 1.35 6.84
N VAL A 305 -11.84 1.34 5.79
CA VAL A 305 -11.86 0.28 4.78
C VAL A 305 -10.63 -0.59 4.92
N PHE A 306 -10.83 -1.88 5.19
CA PHE A 306 -9.76 -2.87 5.23
C PHE A 306 -9.65 -3.59 3.89
N ILE A 307 -8.44 -3.65 3.36
CA ILE A 307 -8.14 -4.25 2.06
C ILE A 307 -7.15 -5.40 2.27
N THR A 308 -7.50 -6.59 1.81
CA THR A 308 -6.61 -7.77 1.78
C THR A 308 -6.89 -8.57 0.53
N HIS A 309 -5.92 -9.33 0.02
CA HIS A 309 -6.11 -10.05 -1.25
C HIS A 309 -7.19 -11.14 -1.15
N GLY A 310 -7.01 -12.10 -0.23
CA GLY A 310 -7.94 -13.18 0.06
C GLY A 310 -9.08 -12.72 0.95
N GLY A 311 -9.12 -13.10 2.21
CA GLY A 311 -10.27 -12.78 3.05
C GLY A 311 -9.94 -12.85 4.53
N LEU A 312 -10.89 -13.35 5.32
CA LEU A 312 -10.68 -13.50 6.76
C LEU A 312 -10.32 -14.96 7.10
N PRO A 313 -9.32 -15.19 7.97
CA PRO A 313 -9.08 -16.52 8.53
C PRO A 313 -10.24 -16.95 9.46
N GLU A 314 -10.26 -18.22 9.83
CA GLU A 314 -11.16 -18.77 10.86
C GLU A 314 -10.95 -18.13 12.23
N ALA A 315 -9.70 -17.90 12.61
CA ALA A 315 -9.37 -17.30 13.90
C ALA A 315 -9.84 -15.83 13.96
N PRO A 316 -10.46 -15.38 15.08
CA PRO A 316 -10.88 -13.99 15.23
C PRO A 316 -9.70 -13.00 15.09
N VAL A 317 -9.79 -12.08 14.13
CA VAL A 317 -8.69 -11.15 13.82
C VAL A 317 -8.81 -9.82 14.54
N LYS A 318 -7.70 -9.39 15.15
CA LYS A 318 -7.45 -7.99 15.53
C LYS A 318 -6.34 -7.43 14.63
N VAL A 319 -6.52 -6.23 14.06
CA VAL A 319 -5.55 -5.59 13.16
C VAL A 319 -4.15 -5.49 13.77
N ASP A 320 -4.06 -5.19 15.07
CA ASP A 320 -2.77 -5.13 15.78
C ASP A 320 -1.99 -6.45 15.67
N ASN A 321 -2.68 -7.59 15.75
CA ASN A 321 -2.06 -8.91 15.67
C ASN A 321 -1.51 -9.20 14.27
N LEU A 322 -2.12 -8.63 13.22
CA LEU A 322 -1.64 -8.79 11.85
C LEU A 322 -0.26 -8.16 11.64
N GLN A 323 0.07 -7.16 12.45
CA GLN A 323 1.38 -6.53 12.42
C GLN A 323 2.51 -7.41 12.95
N GLU A 324 2.19 -8.52 13.61
CA GLU A 324 3.14 -9.47 14.17
C GLU A 324 3.47 -10.62 13.19
N ILE A 325 2.72 -10.74 12.09
CA ILE A 325 2.95 -11.76 11.06
C ILE A 325 4.37 -11.61 10.49
N TYR A 326 5.12 -12.71 10.46
CA TYR A 326 6.38 -12.75 9.72
C TYR A 326 6.12 -12.89 8.22
N ARG A 327 5.99 -11.76 7.52
CA ARG A 327 5.62 -11.74 6.10
C ARG A 327 6.72 -12.19 5.12
N MET A 328 7.98 -12.22 5.56
CA MET A 328 9.15 -12.57 4.74
C MET A 328 9.27 -14.09 4.52
N THR A 329 8.18 -14.71 4.08
CA THR A 329 8.04 -16.16 3.87
C THR A 329 7.71 -16.49 2.41
N ASP A 330 8.07 -17.69 2.02
CA ASP A 330 7.84 -18.28 0.69
C ASP A 330 6.57 -19.10 0.59
N THR A 331 5.91 -19.35 1.72
CA THR A 331 4.77 -20.25 1.88
C THR A 331 3.74 -19.62 2.80
N HIS A 332 2.54 -20.21 2.85
CA HIS A 332 1.41 -19.76 3.67
C HIS A 332 1.22 -20.63 4.93
N THR A 333 2.30 -20.91 5.67
CA THR A 333 2.25 -21.75 6.89
C THR A 333 1.64 -21.05 8.10
N ASP A 334 1.70 -19.73 8.16
CA ASP A 334 1.01 -18.93 9.16
C ASP A 334 -0.49 -18.88 8.85
N GLU A 335 -1.34 -19.25 9.81
CA GLU A 335 -2.78 -19.36 9.60
C GLU A 335 -3.46 -18.01 9.32
N LEU A 336 -2.98 -16.91 9.91
CA LEU A 336 -3.51 -15.58 9.63
C LEU A 336 -3.14 -15.14 8.22
N LEU A 337 -1.87 -15.30 7.84
CA LEU A 337 -1.40 -15.00 6.48
C LEU A 337 -2.14 -15.84 5.45
N LYS A 338 -2.28 -17.16 5.70
CA LYS A 338 -3.04 -18.06 4.84
C LYS A 338 -4.48 -17.58 4.66
N GLY A 339 -5.13 -17.17 5.76
CA GLY A 339 -6.48 -16.65 5.69
C GLY A 339 -6.61 -15.38 4.84
N LEU A 340 -5.70 -14.42 5.08
CA LEU A 340 -5.63 -13.13 4.39
C LEU A 340 -5.30 -13.23 2.90
N LEU A 341 -4.68 -14.34 2.46
CA LEU A 341 -4.30 -14.57 1.07
C LEU A 341 -5.23 -15.53 0.32
N TRP A 342 -5.96 -16.43 1.00
CA TRP A 342 -6.69 -17.52 0.33
C TRP A 342 -8.18 -17.62 0.65
N SER A 343 -8.66 -16.98 1.72
CA SER A 343 -10.03 -17.21 2.18
C SER A 343 -11.05 -16.48 1.33
N ASP A 344 -12.21 -17.10 1.12
CA ASP A 344 -13.28 -16.63 0.23
C ASP A 344 -14.57 -16.33 1.01
N PRO A 345 -15.28 -15.22 0.72
CA PRO A 345 -16.59 -14.96 1.32
C PRO A 345 -17.68 -15.85 0.71
N GLU A 346 -18.56 -16.40 1.53
CA GLU A 346 -19.73 -17.18 1.12
C GLU A 346 -20.93 -16.86 2.01
N GLU A 347 -22.16 -17.00 1.49
CA GLU A 347 -23.40 -16.71 2.24
C GLU A 347 -23.76 -17.87 3.21
N ILE A 348 -22.85 -18.13 4.15
CA ILE A 348 -22.91 -19.16 5.19
C ILE A 348 -22.82 -18.54 6.60
N LEU A 349 -22.91 -19.37 7.64
CA LEU A 349 -22.62 -19.01 9.02
C LEU A 349 -21.31 -19.64 9.48
N GLY A 350 -20.43 -18.86 10.08
CA GLY A 350 -19.13 -19.31 10.57
C GLY A 350 -18.12 -19.48 9.44
N THR A 351 -17.32 -20.55 9.50
CA THR A 351 -16.31 -20.87 8.50
C THR A 351 -16.35 -22.34 8.13
N GLU A 352 -16.03 -22.65 6.87
CA GLU A 352 -15.81 -24.02 6.40
C GLU A 352 -14.47 -24.13 5.67
N GLU A 353 -13.94 -25.34 5.52
CA GLU A 353 -12.70 -25.56 4.79
C GLU A 353 -12.84 -25.15 3.32
N SER A 354 -11.87 -24.38 2.81
CA SER A 354 -11.89 -23.95 1.42
C SER A 354 -11.63 -25.13 0.46
N LYS A 355 -12.38 -25.18 -0.63
CA LYS A 355 -12.14 -26.12 -1.75
C LYS A 355 -10.75 -25.96 -2.37
N ARG A 356 -10.09 -24.81 -2.15
CA ARG A 356 -8.72 -24.52 -2.58
C ARG A 356 -7.66 -25.27 -1.77
N ARG A 357 -8.05 -25.95 -0.68
CA ARG A 357 -7.15 -26.59 0.30
C ARG A 357 -6.17 -25.63 0.98
N ALA A 358 -6.46 -24.34 0.91
CA ALA A 358 -5.77 -23.26 1.59
C ALA A 358 -6.81 -22.19 1.98
N GLY A 359 -6.70 -21.68 3.20
CA GLY A 359 -7.69 -20.76 3.77
C GLY A 359 -9.04 -21.43 4.07
N VAL A 360 -10.06 -20.61 4.29
CA VAL A 360 -11.42 -21.02 4.59
C VAL A 360 -12.42 -20.31 3.69
N VAL A 361 -13.65 -20.80 3.63
CA VAL A 361 -14.79 -19.95 3.28
C VAL A 361 -15.35 -19.33 4.55
N PHE A 362 -15.72 -18.05 4.54
CA PHE A 362 -16.20 -17.34 5.73
C PHE A 362 -17.54 -16.65 5.49
N GLY A 363 -18.40 -16.70 6.51
CA GLY A 363 -19.75 -16.16 6.50
C GLY A 363 -19.87 -14.70 6.93
N ALA A 364 -21.08 -14.17 6.77
CA ALA A 364 -21.43 -12.78 7.10
C ALA A 364 -21.22 -12.44 8.59
N ASP A 365 -21.38 -13.41 9.48
CA ASP A 365 -21.14 -13.25 10.92
C ASP A 365 -19.65 -13.07 11.26
N VAL A 366 -18.76 -13.75 10.52
CA VAL A 366 -17.30 -13.58 10.66
C VAL A 366 -16.90 -12.17 10.21
N THR A 367 -17.42 -11.72 9.08
CA THR A 367 -17.23 -10.34 8.61
C THR A 367 -17.73 -9.32 9.62
N ALA A 368 -18.96 -9.47 10.10
CA ALA A 368 -19.56 -8.53 11.05
C ALA A 368 -18.72 -8.40 12.33
N ARG A 369 -18.29 -9.53 12.91
CA ARG A 369 -17.43 -9.54 14.10
C ARG A 369 -16.07 -8.89 13.85
N PHE A 370 -15.45 -9.14 12.69
CA PHE A 370 -14.16 -8.55 12.34
C PHE A 370 -14.27 -7.03 12.22
N LEU A 371 -15.26 -6.53 11.47
CA LEU A 371 -15.48 -5.11 11.24
C LEU A 371 -15.77 -4.38 12.56
N GLU A 372 -16.71 -4.90 13.35
CA GLU A 372 -17.06 -4.34 14.67
C GLU A 372 -15.85 -4.29 15.61
N ARG A 373 -15.13 -5.41 15.76
CA ARG A 373 -13.97 -5.52 16.66
C ARG A 373 -12.85 -4.51 16.33
N ASN A 374 -12.70 -4.14 15.06
CA ASN A 374 -11.62 -3.28 14.59
C ASN A 374 -12.10 -1.86 14.24
N GLY A 375 -13.38 -1.53 14.45
CA GLY A 375 -13.94 -0.21 14.13
C GLY A 375 -13.97 0.12 12.64
N LEU A 376 -14.03 -0.91 11.79
CA LEU A 376 -14.03 -0.82 10.33
C LEU A 376 -15.46 -0.95 9.79
N ASP A 377 -15.69 -0.42 8.59
CA ASP A 377 -17.02 -0.38 7.97
C ASP A 377 -17.11 -1.31 6.74
N LEU A 378 -15.99 -1.57 6.07
CA LEU A 378 -15.95 -2.31 4.80
C LEU A 378 -14.70 -3.19 4.68
N LEU A 379 -14.89 -4.42 4.17
CA LEU A 379 -13.82 -5.29 3.69
C LEU A 379 -13.79 -5.27 2.16
N VAL A 380 -12.68 -4.86 1.56
CA VAL A 380 -12.44 -5.00 0.11
C VAL A 380 -11.42 -6.12 -0.10
N ARG A 381 -11.71 -7.00 -1.05
CA ARG A 381 -10.87 -8.15 -1.37
C ARG A 381 -10.86 -8.49 -2.86
N SER A 382 -10.02 -9.43 -3.25
CA SER A 382 -9.83 -9.86 -4.65
C SER A 382 -9.93 -11.39 -4.79
N HIS A 383 -8.99 -12.08 -5.45
CA HIS A 383 -8.76 -13.55 -5.44
C HIS A 383 -9.81 -14.44 -6.14
N GLN A 384 -11.06 -13.99 -6.23
CA GLN A 384 -12.13 -14.68 -6.96
C GLN A 384 -12.42 -13.98 -8.27
N ALA A 385 -12.22 -14.70 -9.38
CA ALA A 385 -12.79 -14.34 -10.66
C ALA A 385 -14.32 -14.43 -10.57
N VAL A 386 -14.99 -13.30 -10.84
CA VAL A 386 -16.44 -13.13 -10.75
C VAL A 386 -16.96 -12.52 -12.06
N ASP A 387 -18.21 -12.82 -12.42
CA ASP A 387 -18.72 -12.62 -13.78
C ASP A 387 -18.57 -11.19 -14.33
N ASP A 388 -18.82 -10.18 -13.49
CA ASP A 388 -18.73 -8.75 -13.84
C ASP A 388 -17.41 -8.09 -13.38
N GLY A 389 -16.43 -8.88 -12.96
CA GLY A 389 -15.19 -8.39 -12.34
C GLY A 389 -15.38 -7.83 -10.93
N TYR A 390 -16.61 -7.84 -10.38
CA TYR A 390 -16.87 -7.56 -8.98
C TYR A 390 -18.02 -8.39 -8.41
N ARG A 391 -18.09 -8.47 -7.07
CA ARG A 391 -19.24 -9.04 -6.36
C ARG A 391 -19.36 -8.42 -4.98
N VAL A 392 -20.58 -8.11 -4.56
CA VAL A 392 -20.90 -7.62 -3.22
C VAL A 392 -21.45 -8.79 -2.40
N HIS A 393 -20.93 -8.99 -1.19
CA HIS A 393 -21.33 -10.07 -0.28
C HIS A 393 -21.76 -9.51 1.09
N HIS A 394 -22.37 -10.37 1.90
CA HIS A 394 -22.61 -10.14 3.34
C HIS A 394 -23.35 -8.82 3.63
N GLY A 395 -24.35 -8.51 2.80
CA GLY A 395 -25.16 -7.30 2.92
C GLY A 395 -24.41 -5.99 2.66
N GLY A 396 -23.43 -5.99 1.76
CA GLY A 396 -22.67 -4.77 1.40
C GLY A 396 -21.38 -4.57 2.21
N LYS A 397 -21.07 -5.48 3.13
CA LYS A 397 -19.89 -5.37 4.01
C LYS A 397 -18.61 -5.95 3.42
N VAL A 398 -18.71 -6.73 2.35
CA VAL A 398 -17.58 -7.26 1.60
C VAL A 398 -17.74 -6.97 0.12
N VAL A 399 -16.70 -6.45 -0.51
CA VAL A 399 -16.63 -6.26 -1.97
C VAL A 399 -15.44 -7.03 -2.51
N THR A 400 -15.72 -7.98 -3.40
CA THR A 400 -14.73 -8.69 -4.23
C THR A 400 -14.49 -7.91 -5.51
N ILE A 401 -13.24 -7.66 -5.87
CA ILE A 401 -12.82 -6.98 -7.11
C ILE A 401 -11.81 -7.87 -7.85
N PHE A 402 -12.01 -8.03 -9.15
CA PHE A 402 -11.15 -8.80 -10.04
C PHE A 402 -10.90 -7.99 -11.29
N SER A 403 -9.64 -7.58 -11.52
CA SER A 403 -9.29 -6.57 -12.54
C SER A 403 -8.72 -7.18 -13.82
N ALA A 404 -8.82 -8.49 -13.99
CA ALA A 404 -8.34 -9.25 -15.14
C ALA A 404 -9.50 -9.53 -16.13
N PRO A 405 -9.68 -8.75 -17.22
CA PRO A 405 -10.75 -8.96 -18.19
C PRO A 405 -10.49 -10.17 -19.07
N GLU A 406 -11.56 -10.85 -19.48
CA GLU A 406 -11.52 -12.07 -20.32
C GLU A 406 -10.56 -13.15 -19.78
N TYR A 407 -10.42 -13.20 -18.46
CA TYR A 407 -9.46 -14.05 -17.76
C TYR A 407 -9.64 -15.53 -18.12
N GLU A 408 -8.53 -16.19 -18.50
CA GLU A 408 -8.45 -17.59 -18.92
C GLU A 408 -9.49 -18.04 -19.96
N GLY A 409 -9.87 -17.14 -20.87
CA GLY A 409 -10.82 -17.44 -21.95
C GLY A 409 -12.29 -17.26 -21.54
N SER A 410 -12.56 -16.75 -20.34
CA SER A 410 -13.87 -16.19 -19.99
C SER A 410 -14.20 -14.97 -20.87
N LYS A 411 -15.46 -14.53 -20.83
CA LYS A 411 -15.92 -13.33 -21.56
C LYS A 411 -16.24 -12.14 -20.64
N GLY A 412 -16.01 -12.29 -19.34
CA GLY A 412 -16.35 -11.27 -18.35
C GLY A 412 -15.41 -10.07 -18.42
N PRO A 413 -15.87 -8.87 -18.09
CA PRO A 413 -14.99 -7.72 -17.89
C PRO A 413 -14.14 -7.92 -16.64
N GLY A 414 -13.04 -7.17 -16.54
CA GLY A 414 -12.44 -6.89 -15.24
C GLY A 414 -13.19 -5.70 -14.62
N SER A 415 -12.98 -5.40 -13.35
CA SER A 415 -13.49 -4.17 -12.73
C SER A 415 -12.47 -3.58 -11.77
N TYR A 416 -12.68 -2.32 -11.39
CA TYR A 416 -11.97 -1.66 -10.29
C TYR A 416 -12.96 -0.88 -9.43
N LEU A 417 -12.64 -0.72 -8.15
CA LEU A 417 -13.42 0.05 -7.19
C LEU A 417 -12.96 1.51 -7.21
N VAL A 418 -13.91 2.43 -7.16
CA VAL A 418 -13.68 3.84 -6.81
C VAL A 418 -14.30 4.07 -5.45
N LEU A 419 -13.46 4.29 -4.44
CA LEU A 419 -13.89 4.73 -3.12
C LEU A 419 -13.86 6.27 -3.09
N ASN A 420 -14.94 6.88 -2.63
CA ASN A 420 -15.12 8.32 -2.47
C ASN A 420 -15.11 8.72 -0.98
N PRO A 421 -13.94 8.90 -0.34
CA PRO A 421 -13.84 9.32 1.06
C PRO A 421 -14.59 10.59 1.46
N SER A 422 -14.75 11.52 0.52
CA SER A 422 -15.33 12.85 0.77
C SER A 422 -16.79 12.96 0.30
N ALA A 423 -17.37 11.87 -0.21
CA ALA A 423 -18.79 11.78 -0.51
C ALA A 423 -19.61 12.07 0.77
N GLY A 424 -20.61 12.95 0.67
CA GLY A 424 -21.55 13.16 1.77
C GLY A 424 -22.50 11.97 1.92
N GLU A 425 -23.41 12.00 2.91
CA GLU A 425 -24.42 10.95 3.11
C GLU A 425 -25.33 10.70 1.89
N ALA A 426 -25.43 11.69 0.99
CA ALA A 426 -26.25 11.62 -0.22
C ALA A 426 -25.52 11.03 -1.45
N ASP A 427 -24.19 10.90 -1.41
CA ASP A 427 -23.37 10.46 -2.53
C ASP A 427 -22.97 8.99 -2.36
N GLU A 428 -22.82 8.26 -3.47
CA GLU A 428 -22.30 6.88 -3.43
C GLU A 428 -20.83 6.87 -3.00
N ILE A 429 -20.57 6.37 -1.78
CA ILE A 429 -19.21 6.21 -1.22
C ILE A 429 -18.39 5.21 -2.05
N VAL A 430 -19.06 4.26 -2.71
CA VAL A 430 -18.44 3.18 -3.47
C VAL A 430 -19.07 3.11 -4.85
N GLU A 431 -18.27 3.36 -5.87
CA GLU A 431 -18.63 3.19 -7.29
C GLU A 431 -17.78 2.05 -7.88
N ILE A 432 -18.37 1.27 -8.80
CA ILE A 432 -17.66 0.19 -9.50
C ILE A 432 -17.63 0.47 -10.98
N SER A 433 -16.43 0.49 -11.55
CA SER A 433 -16.19 0.78 -12.95
C SER A 433 -15.70 -0.46 -13.70
N PRO A 434 -16.33 -0.83 -14.84
CA PRO A 434 -15.90 -1.96 -15.65
C PRO A 434 -14.62 -1.64 -16.43
N LEU A 435 -13.81 -2.68 -16.64
CA LEU A 435 -12.61 -2.72 -17.46
C LEU A 435 -12.84 -3.65 -18.65
N THR A 436 -12.66 -3.13 -19.87
CA THR A 436 -12.70 -3.91 -21.10
C THR A 436 -11.30 -4.09 -21.66
N ARG A 437 -11.00 -5.27 -22.21
CA ARG A 437 -9.74 -5.57 -22.90
C ARG A 437 -9.50 -4.65 -24.09
N TYR A 438 -8.23 -4.40 -24.46
CA TYR A 438 -7.92 -3.79 -25.76
C TYR A 438 -8.28 -4.71 -26.90
N LYS A 439 -8.73 -4.11 -28.00
CA LYS A 439 -8.73 -4.79 -29.28
C LYS A 439 -7.36 -4.67 -29.91
N ALA A 440 -6.64 -5.78 -30.02
CA ALA A 440 -5.50 -5.86 -30.91
C ALA A 440 -6.03 -6.04 -32.35
N VAL A 441 -5.82 -5.03 -33.20
CA VAL A 441 -6.13 -5.13 -34.63
C VAL A 441 -4.85 -5.33 -35.41
N LYS A 442 -4.90 -6.14 -36.47
CA LYS A 442 -3.79 -6.27 -37.40
C LYS A 442 -3.49 -4.91 -38.02
N PHE A 443 -2.29 -4.40 -37.78
CA PHE A 443 -1.84 -3.09 -38.26
C PHE A 443 -1.01 -3.22 -39.52
N GLY A 444 -0.19 -4.27 -39.62
CA GLY A 444 0.69 -4.49 -40.77
C GLY A 444 1.57 -5.72 -40.62
N ARG A 445 2.65 -5.76 -41.40
CA ARG A 445 3.74 -6.74 -41.27
C ARG A 445 5.08 -6.02 -41.22
N SER A 446 5.96 -6.46 -40.32
CA SER A 446 7.37 -6.04 -40.26
C SER A 446 8.24 -7.28 -40.14
N ASP A 447 9.26 -7.41 -41.00
CA ASP A 447 10.16 -8.57 -41.09
C ASP A 447 9.44 -9.93 -41.05
N GLY A 448 8.34 -10.05 -41.81
CA GLY A 448 7.55 -11.28 -41.90
C GLY A 448 6.67 -11.60 -40.69
N LYS A 449 6.73 -10.81 -39.61
CA LYS A 449 5.86 -10.93 -38.43
C LYS A 449 4.64 -10.03 -38.55
N GLU A 450 3.49 -10.50 -38.08
CA GLU A 450 2.30 -9.66 -37.96
C GLU A 450 2.52 -8.62 -36.86
N VAL A 451 2.27 -7.35 -37.20
CA VAL A 451 2.29 -6.25 -36.26
C VAL A 451 0.85 -5.95 -35.87
N LEU A 452 0.56 -6.03 -34.58
CA LEU A 452 -0.74 -5.69 -34.01
C LEU A 452 -0.67 -4.26 -33.47
N ARG A 453 -1.69 -3.46 -33.76
CA ARG A 453 -1.91 -2.16 -33.10
C ARG A 453 -2.98 -2.39 -32.03
N LEU A 454 -2.66 -1.98 -30.80
CA LEU A 454 -3.64 -1.94 -29.71
C LEU A 454 -4.55 -0.73 -29.95
N LEU A 455 -5.84 -0.97 -30.13
CA LEU A 455 -6.87 0.05 -30.07
C LEU A 455 -7.44 0.07 -28.66
N CYS A 456 -7.48 1.26 -28.09
CA CYS A 456 -8.28 1.54 -26.91
C CYS A 456 -9.65 2.02 -27.36
N ASN A 457 -10.73 1.44 -26.82
CA ASN A 457 -12.08 1.99 -26.98
C ASN A 457 -12.19 3.31 -26.22
#